data_AF-A0A0W8FGY6-F1
#
_entry.id   AF-A0A0W8FGY6-F1
#
_cell.length_a   1.000
_cell.length_b   1.000
_cell.length_c   1.000
_cell.angle_alpha   90.00
_cell.angle_beta   90.00
_cell.angle_gamma   90.00
#
_symmetry.space_group_name_H-M   'P 1'
#
loop_
_entity.id
_entity.type
_entity.pdbx_description
1 polymer ?
#
loop_
_entity_poly.entity_id
_entity_poly.type
_entity_poly.pdbx_seq_one_letter_code
_entity_poly.pdbx_strand_id
1 'polypeptide(L)'
;MDPVEYMLFLLTFTALAVAALVIAAGGILYYLMNIQNLLAGRPPSRTEEDLNEDYLTNIQAMVSGHPGVPDAERAPSDIGGEVKGAESMQEHLAVLTEKHRLTSLTLASADGLSIGSTRPDPEEDAAEFSYLFLQGKQPDESGIRLFEILHNGETVIGIARSDQDLGQDEVDVIRQDAETALQKWV
;
A
#
# COMPACT_ATOMS: atom_id res chain seq x y z
N MET A 1 -62.72 13.48 -13.57
CA MET A 1 -61.68 13.38 -12.54
C MET A 1 -61.81 14.63 -11.72
N ASP A 2 -62.16 14.46 -10.46
CA ASP A 2 -62.57 15.59 -9.64
C ASP A 2 -61.32 16.41 -9.23
N PRO A 3 -61.44 17.74 -9.02
CA PRO A 3 -60.29 18.59 -8.69
C PRO A 3 -59.55 18.13 -7.43
N VAL A 4 -60.25 17.46 -6.51
CA VAL A 4 -59.68 16.84 -5.31
C VAL A 4 -58.84 15.60 -5.65
N GLU A 5 -59.29 14.75 -6.56
CA GLU A 5 -58.53 13.57 -7.01
C GLU A 5 -57.27 13.98 -7.77
N TYR A 6 -57.35 15.03 -8.59
CA TYR A 6 -56.19 15.58 -9.29
C TYR A 6 -55.15 16.14 -8.31
N MET A 7 -55.60 16.88 -7.29
CA MET A 7 -54.70 17.43 -6.28
C MET A 7 -54.04 16.32 -5.44
N LEU A 8 -54.78 15.27 -5.09
CA LEU A 8 -54.23 14.10 -4.39
C LEU A 8 -53.22 13.34 -5.26
N PHE A 9 -53.55 13.10 -6.53
CA PHE A 9 -52.64 12.47 -7.48
C PHE A 9 -51.34 13.26 -7.63
N LEU A 10 -51.44 14.59 -7.83
CA LEU A 10 -50.27 15.44 -8.00
C LEU A 10 -49.39 15.47 -6.73
N LEU A 11 -49.99 15.57 -5.55
CA LEU A 11 -49.25 15.50 -4.29
C LEU A 11 -48.53 14.16 -4.09
N THR A 12 -49.20 13.04 -4.37
CA THR A 12 -48.58 11.71 -4.25
C THR A 12 -47.44 11.52 -5.25
N PHE A 13 -47.62 11.94 -6.51
CA PHE A 13 -46.58 11.86 -7.53
C PHE A 13 -45.37 12.73 -7.18
N THR A 14 -45.60 13.97 -6.73
CA THR A 14 -44.50 14.86 -6.29
C THR A 14 -43.77 14.29 -5.08
N ALA A 15 -44.49 13.75 -4.08
CA ALA A 15 -43.86 13.12 -2.93
C ALA A 15 -42.98 11.92 -3.33
N LEU A 16 -43.45 11.10 -4.27
CA LEU A 16 -42.72 9.93 -4.76
C LEU A 16 -41.49 10.34 -5.58
N ALA A 17 -41.60 11.37 -6.42
CA ALA A 17 -40.48 11.92 -7.17
C ALA A 17 -39.40 12.52 -6.24
N VAL A 18 -39.80 13.25 -5.20
CA VAL A 18 -38.86 13.79 -4.19
C VAL A 18 -38.19 12.66 -3.42
N ALA A 19 -38.93 11.62 -3.01
CA ALA A 19 -38.36 10.47 -2.31
C ALA A 19 -37.32 9.74 -3.19
N ALA A 20 -37.63 9.51 -4.46
CA ALA A 20 -36.70 8.91 -5.41
C ALA A 20 -35.43 9.76 -5.60
N LEU A 21 -35.58 11.09 -5.69
CA LEU A 21 -34.45 12.02 -5.80
C LEU A 21 -33.55 11.95 -4.55
N VAL A 22 -34.13 11.91 -3.35
CA VAL A 22 -33.38 11.82 -2.09
C VAL A 22 -32.63 10.49 -2.00
N ILE A 23 -33.26 9.38 -2.40
CA ILE A 23 -32.61 8.06 -2.43
C ILE A 23 -31.46 8.06 -3.44
N ALA A 24 -31.67 8.59 -4.64
CA ALA A 24 -30.64 8.67 -5.66
C ALA A 24 -29.46 9.55 -5.22
N ALA A 25 -29.75 10.74 -4.69
CA ALA A 25 -28.73 11.66 -4.17
C ALA A 25 -27.97 11.04 -2.99
N GLY A 26 -28.67 10.39 -2.06
CA GLY A 26 -28.08 9.65 -0.95
C GLY A 26 -27.22 8.49 -1.42
N GLY A 27 -27.65 7.73 -2.42
CA GLY A 27 -26.89 6.65 -3.02
C GLY A 27 -25.62 7.14 -3.73
N ILE A 28 -25.71 8.25 -4.47
CA ILE A 28 -24.55 8.90 -5.11
C ILE A 28 -23.57 9.40 -4.04
N LEU A 29 -24.05 10.09 -3.00
CA LEU A 29 -23.20 10.55 -1.90
C LEU A 29 -22.55 9.39 -1.15
N TYR A 30 -23.31 8.32 -0.88
CA TYR A 30 -22.78 7.11 -0.26
C TYR A 30 -21.70 6.47 -1.14
N TYR A 31 -21.94 6.37 -2.45
CA TYR A 31 -20.97 5.82 -3.40
C TYR A 31 -19.69 6.67 -3.48
N LEU A 32 -19.83 7.99 -3.51
CA LEU A 32 -18.69 8.91 -3.48
C LEU A 32 -17.92 8.83 -2.16
N MET A 33 -18.61 8.74 -1.02
CA MET A 33 -17.98 8.59 0.29
C MET A 33 -17.30 7.22 0.43
N ASN A 34 -17.87 6.16 -0.16
CA ASN A 34 -17.25 4.84 -0.22
C ASN A 34 -15.99 4.85 -1.08
N ILE A 35 -16.02 5.50 -2.25
CA ILE A 35 -14.82 5.70 -3.08
C ILE A 35 -13.77 6.50 -2.32
N GLN A 36 -14.16 7.61 -1.67
CA GLN A 36 -13.20 8.40 -0.89
C GLN A 36 -12.61 7.62 0.29
N ASN A 37 -13.38 6.77 0.98
CA ASN A 37 -12.85 5.91 2.05
C ASN A 37 -11.87 4.86 1.51
N LEU A 38 -12.14 4.30 0.31
CA LEU A 38 -11.23 3.38 -0.36
C LEU A 38 -9.95 4.06 -0.84
N LEU A 39 -10.04 5.32 -1.31
CA LEU A 39 -8.86 6.12 -1.65
C LEU A 39 -8.11 6.68 -0.43
N ALA A 40 -8.78 6.91 0.70
CA ALA A 40 -8.18 7.45 1.91
C ALA A 40 -7.56 6.38 2.83
N GLY A 41 -7.45 5.13 2.37
CA GLY A 41 -6.81 4.04 3.13
C GLY A 41 -7.54 3.67 4.44
N ARG A 42 -8.80 4.08 4.62
CA ARG A 42 -9.59 3.70 5.78
C ARG A 42 -10.60 2.62 5.37
N PRO A 43 -10.26 1.33 5.52
CA PRO A 43 -11.20 0.26 5.23
C PRO A 43 -12.47 0.45 6.08
N PRO A 44 -13.65 0.09 5.53
CA PRO A 44 -14.92 0.26 6.21
C PRO A 44 -14.87 -0.44 7.57
N SER A 45 -15.32 0.28 8.61
CA SER A 45 -15.41 -0.14 10.01
C SER A 45 -15.57 -1.65 10.16
N ARG A 46 -14.43 -2.33 10.28
CA ARG A 46 -14.35 -3.68 10.80
C ARG A 46 -14.06 -3.47 12.28
N THR A 47 -15.07 -3.76 13.09
CA THR A 47 -15.09 -3.63 14.55
C THR A 47 -13.69 -3.85 15.13
N GLU A 48 -13.12 -2.80 15.73
CA GLU A 48 -11.75 -2.69 16.25
C GLU A 48 -11.46 -3.63 17.45
N GLU A 49 -12.30 -4.62 17.70
CA GLU A 49 -12.22 -5.49 18.88
C GLU A 49 -11.60 -6.87 18.60
N ASP A 50 -11.42 -7.28 17.33
CA ASP A 50 -11.04 -8.67 16.99
C ASP A 50 -9.59 -8.83 16.46
N LEU A 51 -8.84 -7.74 16.29
CA LEU A 51 -7.46 -7.78 15.72
C LEU A 51 -6.35 -7.57 16.76
N ASN A 52 -6.67 -7.12 17.97
CA ASN A 52 -5.63 -6.72 18.92
C ASN A 52 -5.16 -7.88 19.83
N GLU A 53 -5.94 -8.95 19.99
CA GLU A 53 -5.52 -10.09 20.83
C GLU A 53 -4.68 -11.11 20.06
N ASP A 54 -4.95 -11.39 18.77
CA ASP A 54 -4.22 -12.44 18.04
C ASP A 54 -2.85 -11.96 17.49
N TYR A 55 -2.75 -10.67 17.14
CA TYR A 55 -1.49 -10.09 16.63
C TYR A 55 -0.46 -9.86 17.75
N LEU A 56 -0.88 -9.38 18.92
CA LEU A 56 0.02 -9.15 20.06
C LEU A 56 0.35 -10.44 20.84
N THR A 57 -0.57 -11.40 20.91
CA THR A 57 -0.30 -12.70 21.57
C THR A 57 0.74 -13.51 20.79
N ASN A 58 0.71 -13.46 19.45
CA ASN A 58 1.72 -14.14 18.63
C ASN A 58 3.10 -13.45 18.68
N ILE A 59 3.14 -12.13 18.84
CA ILE A 59 4.42 -11.40 19.01
C ILE A 59 5.04 -11.68 20.38
N GLN A 60 4.24 -11.82 21.45
CA GLN A 60 4.77 -12.03 22.80
C GLN A 60 5.13 -13.50 23.10
N ALA A 61 4.50 -14.47 22.42
CA ALA A 61 4.84 -15.88 22.55
C ALA A 61 6.18 -16.26 21.87
N MET A 62 6.62 -15.51 20.85
CA MET A 62 7.93 -15.73 20.19
C MET A 62 9.13 -15.13 20.94
N VAL A 63 8.91 -14.28 21.95
CA VAL A 63 9.97 -13.59 22.71
C VAL A 63 10.69 -14.48 23.75
N SER A 64 10.16 -15.66 24.10
CA SER A 64 10.69 -16.46 25.25
C SER A 64 11.51 -17.70 24.91
N GLY A 65 12.08 -17.83 23.69
CA GLY A 65 12.89 -18.98 23.30
C GLY A 65 14.34 -18.65 22.90
N HIS A 66 15.27 -18.68 23.84
CA HIS A 66 16.73 -18.82 23.59
C HIS A 66 17.23 -19.99 24.47
N PRO A 67 18.26 -20.80 24.07
CA PRO A 67 19.60 -20.28 23.75
C PRO A 67 20.46 -21.07 22.71
N GLY A 68 21.49 -20.42 22.13
CA GLY A 68 22.79 -21.06 21.78
C GLY A 68 23.39 -20.91 20.36
N VAL A 69 24.12 -19.79 20.09
CA VAL A 69 25.56 -19.63 19.66
C VAL A 69 26.20 -20.66 18.67
N PRO A 70 27.16 -20.35 17.73
CA PRO A 70 28.12 -19.20 17.66
C PRO A 70 28.36 -18.48 16.30
N ASP A 71 28.89 -17.27 16.43
CA ASP A 71 29.90 -16.56 15.61
C ASP A 71 30.10 -16.95 14.14
N ALA A 72 29.69 -16.04 13.25
CA ALA A 72 30.38 -15.77 12.00
C ALA A 72 30.36 -14.24 11.74
N GLU A 73 31.40 -13.57 12.25
CA GLU A 73 32.08 -12.41 11.66
C GLU A 73 31.18 -11.36 10.96
N ARG A 74 30.47 -10.57 11.77
CA ARG A 74 29.78 -9.34 11.35
C ARG A 74 30.83 -8.22 11.21
N ALA A 75 31.19 -7.87 9.98
CA ALA A 75 31.78 -6.56 9.71
C ALA A 75 30.68 -5.48 9.82
N PRO A 76 30.89 -4.39 10.58
CA PRO A 76 29.90 -3.32 10.70
C PRO A 76 30.05 -2.38 9.50
N SER A 77 29.25 -2.55 8.46
CA SER A 77 29.08 -1.52 7.44
C SER A 77 27.88 -0.63 7.79
N ASP A 78 28.22 0.40 8.55
CA ASP A 78 27.66 1.76 8.50
C ASP A 78 26.20 1.89 8.04
N ILE A 79 25.32 1.82 9.04
CA ILE A 79 23.90 2.11 8.95
C ILE A 79 23.74 3.63 8.88
N GLY A 80 23.29 4.15 7.73
CA GLY A 80 22.94 5.56 7.56
C GLY A 80 23.81 6.32 6.56
N GLY A 81 23.91 5.83 5.33
CA GLY A 81 24.64 6.51 4.26
C GLY A 81 23.69 7.03 3.19
N GLU A 82 23.41 8.32 3.21
CA GLU A 82 22.94 9.07 2.04
C GLU A 82 23.67 8.58 0.78
N VAL A 83 22.93 8.12 -0.24
CA VAL A 83 23.53 7.68 -1.51
C VAL A 83 24.21 8.89 -2.17
N LYS A 84 25.51 9.04 -1.91
CA LYS A 84 26.34 10.10 -2.47
C LYS A 84 26.64 9.76 -3.92
N GLY A 85 26.16 10.60 -4.84
CA GLY A 85 26.54 10.57 -6.26
C GLY A 85 25.47 10.13 -7.25
N ALA A 86 24.25 9.79 -6.80
CA ALA A 86 23.13 9.60 -7.73
C ALA A 86 22.66 10.98 -8.24
N GLU A 87 22.61 11.15 -9.57
CA GLU A 87 22.11 12.34 -10.26
C GLU A 87 20.62 12.19 -10.64
N SER A 88 20.06 10.98 -10.50
CA SER A 88 18.66 10.66 -10.78
C SER A 88 18.06 9.64 -9.80
N MET A 89 16.72 9.56 -9.76
CA MET A 89 15.98 8.53 -9.02
C MET A 89 16.41 7.12 -9.44
N GLN A 90 16.53 6.86 -10.75
CA GLN A 90 16.90 5.55 -11.28
C GLN A 90 18.31 5.13 -10.82
N GLU A 91 19.27 6.05 -10.82
CA GLU A 91 20.62 5.79 -10.30
C GLU A 91 20.60 5.54 -8.79
N HIS A 92 19.77 6.28 -8.05
CA HIS A 92 19.62 6.08 -6.61
C HIS A 92 19.06 4.69 -6.31
N LEU A 93 18.01 4.27 -7.03
CA LEU A 93 17.43 2.93 -6.91
C LEU A 93 18.43 1.86 -7.34
N ALA A 94 19.26 2.09 -8.37
CA ALA A 94 20.32 1.16 -8.76
C ALA A 94 21.32 0.93 -7.62
N VAL A 95 21.74 1.99 -6.92
CA VAL A 95 22.62 1.85 -5.74
C VAL A 95 21.92 1.10 -4.60
N LEU A 96 20.63 1.34 -4.36
CA LEU A 96 19.87 0.59 -3.34
C LEU A 96 19.74 -0.88 -3.70
N THR A 97 19.49 -1.19 -4.97
CA THR A 97 19.45 -2.55 -5.50
C THR A 97 20.77 -3.28 -5.26
N GLU A 98 21.91 -2.62 -5.50
CA GLU A 98 23.24 -3.19 -5.20
C GLU A 98 23.49 -3.35 -3.69
N LYS A 99 23.18 -2.31 -2.89
CA LYS A 99 23.37 -2.30 -1.42
C LYS A 99 22.66 -3.46 -0.74
N HIS A 100 21.44 -3.76 -1.19
CA HIS A 100 20.57 -4.79 -0.61
C HIS A 100 20.61 -6.12 -1.36
N ARG A 101 21.49 -6.27 -2.35
CA ARG A 101 21.61 -7.48 -3.19
C ARG A 101 20.26 -7.89 -3.80
N LEU A 102 19.52 -6.91 -4.27
CA LEU A 102 18.27 -7.11 -4.99
C LEU A 102 18.59 -7.39 -6.47
N THR A 103 17.76 -8.21 -7.09
CA THR A 103 17.74 -8.42 -8.54
C THR A 103 17.09 -7.22 -9.22
N SER A 104 16.04 -6.67 -8.60
CA SER A 104 15.43 -5.41 -9.05
C SER A 104 14.64 -4.74 -7.93
N LEU A 105 14.47 -3.42 -8.06
CA LEU A 105 13.61 -2.62 -7.20
C LEU A 105 12.72 -1.73 -8.07
N THR A 106 11.41 -1.78 -7.84
CA THR A 106 10.41 -0.92 -8.47
C THR A 106 9.62 -0.19 -7.39
N LEU A 107 9.43 1.12 -7.55
CA LEU A 107 8.52 1.93 -6.76
C LEU A 107 7.32 2.30 -7.64
N ALA A 108 6.12 1.97 -7.17
CA ALA A 108 4.88 2.23 -7.88
C ALA A 108 3.86 2.88 -6.95
N SER A 109 2.98 3.74 -7.45
CA SER A 109 1.82 4.19 -6.69
C SER A 109 0.75 3.10 -6.62
N ALA A 110 -0.16 3.24 -5.66
CA ALA A 110 -1.26 2.28 -5.46
C ALA A 110 -2.22 2.14 -6.66
N ASP A 111 -2.26 3.10 -7.58
CA ASP A 111 -3.03 3.05 -8.83
C ASP A 111 -2.30 2.30 -9.98
N GLY A 112 -1.08 1.81 -9.73
CA GLY A 112 -0.31 1.01 -10.68
C GLY A 112 0.60 1.80 -11.61
N LEU A 113 0.90 3.07 -11.30
CA LEU A 113 1.87 3.87 -12.04
C LEU A 113 3.28 3.69 -11.48
N SER A 114 4.26 3.46 -12.36
CA SER A 114 5.68 3.39 -11.98
C SER A 114 6.23 4.79 -11.67
N ILE A 115 6.80 4.94 -10.47
CA ILE A 115 7.52 6.15 -10.03
C ILE A 115 9.01 6.04 -10.38
N GLY A 116 9.57 4.85 -10.24
CA GLY A 116 10.96 4.57 -10.58
C GLY A 116 11.27 3.08 -10.50
N SER A 117 12.22 2.61 -11.29
CA SER A 117 12.58 1.19 -11.29
C SER A 117 13.99 0.97 -11.81
N THR A 118 14.60 -0.13 -11.37
CA THR A 118 15.83 -0.68 -11.96
C THR A 118 15.55 -1.77 -12.99
N ARG A 119 14.29 -2.13 -13.23
CA ARG A 119 13.85 -3.13 -14.21
C ARG A 119 13.58 -2.45 -15.57
N PRO A 120 13.83 -3.12 -16.71
CA PRO A 120 13.54 -2.56 -18.03
C PRO A 120 12.05 -2.33 -18.31
N ASP A 121 11.17 -3.16 -17.76
CA ASP A 121 9.72 -3.11 -17.98
C ASP A 121 8.98 -2.86 -16.65
N PRO A 122 8.98 -1.61 -16.13
CA PRO A 122 8.47 -1.32 -14.79
C PRO A 122 6.94 -1.19 -14.72
N GLU A 123 6.28 -0.97 -15.85
CA GLU A 123 4.83 -0.79 -15.95
C GLU A 123 4.08 -2.11 -15.65
N GLU A 124 4.64 -3.23 -16.09
CA GLU A 124 4.09 -4.56 -15.83
C GLU A 124 4.15 -4.88 -14.33
N ASP A 125 5.30 -4.67 -13.70
CA ASP A 125 5.49 -4.83 -12.26
C ASP A 125 4.55 -3.92 -11.47
N ALA A 126 4.48 -2.63 -11.84
CA ALA A 126 3.64 -1.66 -11.17
C ALA A 126 2.16 -2.06 -11.23
N ALA A 127 1.65 -2.47 -12.39
CA ALA A 127 0.26 -2.88 -12.57
C ALA A 127 -0.08 -4.19 -11.82
N GLU A 128 0.77 -5.22 -11.94
CA GLU A 128 0.50 -6.52 -11.34
C GLU A 128 0.59 -6.47 -9.81
N PHE A 129 1.69 -5.94 -9.29
CA PHE A 129 1.98 -6.02 -7.86
C PHE A 129 1.24 -4.97 -7.05
N SER A 130 0.88 -3.81 -7.62
CA SER A 130 -0.02 -2.87 -6.95
C SER A 130 -1.40 -3.48 -6.71
N TYR A 131 -1.94 -4.17 -7.72
CA TYR A 131 -3.23 -4.85 -7.60
C TYR A 131 -3.20 -5.98 -6.56
N LEU A 132 -2.11 -6.75 -6.49
CA LEU A 132 -1.91 -7.77 -5.46
C LEU A 132 -1.82 -7.17 -4.05
N PHE A 133 -1.06 -6.09 -3.90
CA PHE A 133 -0.91 -5.37 -2.64
C PHE A 133 -2.26 -4.85 -2.12
N LEU A 134 -3.07 -4.24 -2.98
CA LEU A 134 -4.41 -3.74 -2.62
C LEU A 134 -5.37 -4.85 -2.16
N GLN A 135 -5.13 -6.10 -2.55
CA GLN A 135 -5.90 -7.25 -2.06
C GLN A 135 -5.39 -7.79 -0.72
N GLY A 136 -4.33 -7.21 -0.16
CA GLY A 136 -3.66 -7.73 1.04
C GLY A 136 -2.97 -9.08 0.79
N LYS A 137 -2.60 -9.37 -0.46
CA LYS A 137 -1.91 -10.61 -0.83
C LYS A 137 -0.42 -10.35 -1.02
N GLN A 138 0.38 -11.34 -0.62
CA GLN A 138 1.79 -11.38 -1.00
C GLN A 138 1.93 -12.12 -2.35
N PRO A 139 2.97 -11.80 -3.13
CA PRO A 139 3.29 -12.55 -4.34
C PRO A 139 3.57 -14.03 -4.02
N ASP A 140 3.05 -14.92 -4.86
CA ASP A 140 3.36 -16.35 -4.77
C ASP A 140 4.78 -16.66 -5.30
N GLU A 141 5.41 -15.69 -5.99
CA GLU A 141 6.76 -15.82 -6.54
C GLU A 141 7.81 -15.62 -5.44
N SER A 142 8.61 -16.67 -5.21
CA SER A 142 9.73 -16.65 -4.27
C SER A 142 10.69 -15.50 -4.59
N GLY A 143 11.12 -14.78 -3.55
CA GLY A 143 12.07 -13.68 -3.70
C GLY A 143 11.45 -12.32 -4.03
N ILE A 144 10.14 -12.22 -4.21
CA ILE A 144 9.45 -10.92 -4.28
C ILE A 144 8.89 -10.57 -2.90
N ARG A 145 9.10 -9.31 -2.50
CA ARG A 145 8.47 -8.70 -1.33
C ARG A 145 7.85 -7.36 -1.68
N LEU A 146 6.63 -7.18 -1.19
CA LEU A 146 5.91 -5.93 -1.29
C LEU A 146 5.96 -5.22 0.06
N PHE A 147 6.24 -3.93 0.04
CA PHE A 147 6.21 -3.09 1.23
C PHE A 147 5.57 -1.73 0.93
N GLU A 148 4.93 -1.17 1.95
CA GLU A 148 4.27 0.13 1.86
C GLU A 148 5.23 1.26 2.27
N ILE A 149 5.14 2.39 1.57
CA ILE A 149 5.71 3.68 1.97
C ILE A 149 4.60 4.73 1.84
N LEU A 150 4.34 5.46 2.92
CA LEU A 150 3.47 6.63 2.89
C LEU A 150 4.29 7.86 2.53
N HIS A 151 4.01 8.47 1.38
CA HIS A 151 4.75 9.64 0.90
C HIS A 151 3.76 10.74 0.47
N ASN A 152 3.87 11.93 1.08
CA ASN A 152 2.99 13.09 0.81
C ASN A 152 1.48 12.80 0.89
N GLY A 153 1.06 11.84 1.71
CA GLY A 153 -0.33 11.43 1.85
C GLY A 153 -0.80 10.41 0.80
N GLU A 154 0.10 9.95 -0.07
CA GLU A 154 -0.14 8.90 -1.05
C GLU A 154 0.60 7.61 -0.66
N THR A 155 0.03 6.47 -1.05
CA THR A 155 0.62 5.16 -0.82
C THR A 155 1.51 4.78 -2.00
N VAL A 156 2.79 4.63 -1.73
CA VAL A 156 3.79 4.08 -2.65
C VAL A 156 4.09 2.65 -2.23
N ILE A 157 4.11 1.76 -3.20
CA ILE A 157 4.35 0.33 -3.07
C ILE A 157 5.75 0.07 -3.60
N GLY A 158 6.62 -0.42 -2.73
CA GLY A 158 7.92 -0.93 -3.10
C GLY A 158 7.86 -2.41 -3.42
N ILE A 159 8.39 -2.77 -4.59
CA ILE A 159 8.46 -4.14 -5.10
C ILE A 159 9.94 -4.50 -5.14
N ALA A 160 10.41 -5.19 -4.10
CA ALA A 160 11.77 -5.70 -4.02
C ALA A 160 11.81 -7.13 -4.53
N ARG A 161 12.69 -7.41 -5.49
CA ARG A 161 12.96 -8.75 -6.01
C ARG A 161 14.39 -9.12 -5.65
N SER A 162 14.59 -10.31 -5.10
CA SER A 162 15.90 -10.89 -4.79
C SER A 162 15.91 -12.37 -5.15
N ASP A 163 17.09 -12.89 -5.47
CA ASP A 163 17.31 -14.33 -5.62
C ASP A 163 17.35 -15.05 -4.25
N GLN A 164 17.40 -14.28 -3.16
CA GLN A 164 17.35 -14.77 -1.78
C GLN A 164 16.02 -14.42 -1.12
N ASP A 165 15.63 -15.22 -0.13
CA ASP A 165 14.42 -14.92 0.64
C ASP A 165 14.68 -13.73 1.57
N LEU A 166 13.98 -12.62 1.32
CA LEU A 166 14.13 -11.41 2.12
C LEU A 166 13.36 -11.56 3.43
N GLY A 167 14.09 -11.47 4.54
CA GLY A 167 13.52 -11.43 5.88
C GLY A 167 12.83 -10.11 6.17
N GLN A 168 11.96 -10.07 7.18
CA GLN A 168 11.23 -8.85 7.54
C GLN A 168 12.18 -7.70 7.91
N ASP A 169 13.25 -7.98 8.66
CA ASP A 169 14.24 -6.98 9.05
C ASP A 169 14.93 -6.33 7.83
N GLU A 170 15.21 -7.12 6.78
CA GLU A 170 15.82 -6.61 5.55
C GLU A 170 14.83 -5.74 4.75
N VAL A 171 13.58 -6.19 4.64
CA VAL A 171 12.50 -5.42 3.98
C VAL A 171 12.29 -4.07 4.67
N ASP A 172 12.39 -4.02 6.00
CA ASP A 172 12.24 -2.77 6.75
C ASP A 172 13.37 -1.78 6.48
N VAL A 173 14.61 -2.27 6.36
CA VAL A 173 15.77 -1.42 5.99
C VAL A 173 15.64 -0.94 4.54
N ILE A 174 15.26 -1.82 3.61
CA ILE A 174 15.02 -1.46 2.20
C ILE A 174 13.94 -0.37 2.10
N ARG A 175 12.83 -0.52 2.85
CA ARG A 175 11.74 0.46 2.91
C ARG A 175 12.26 1.83 3.34
N GLN A 176 13.07 1.89 4.40
CA GLN A 176 13.58 3.14 4.94
C GLN A 176 14.53 3.85 3.96
N ASP A 177 15.37 3.08 3.28
CA ASP A 177 16.26 3.62 2.25
C ASP A 177 15.46 4.12 1.02
N ALA A 178 14.44 3.38 0.59
CA ALA A 178 13.57 3.78 -0.51
C ALA A 178 12.72 5.02 -0.18
N GLU A 179 12.27 5.16 1.08
CA GLU A 179 11.60 6.38 1.56
C GLU A 179 12.52 7.60 1.45
N THR A 180 13.80 7.43 1.81
CA THR A 180 14.82 8.49 1.67
C THR A 180 15.00 8.89 0.21
N ALA A 181 14.96 7.93 -0.71
CA ALA A 181 15.01 8.21 -2.15
C ALA A 181 13.79 9.03 -2.60
N LEU A 182 12.58 8.64 -2.18
CA LEU A 182 11.35 9.39 -2.51
C LEU A 182 11.40 10.82 -1.98
N GLN A 183 11.79 11.03 -0.72
CA GLN A 183 11.91 12.36 -0.11
C GLN A 183 12.90 13.29 -0.84
N LYS A 184 13.89 12.73 -1.52
CA LYS A 184 14.93 13.49 -2.21
C LYS A 184 14.54 13.89 -3.63
N TRP A 185 13.75 13.08 -4.32
CA TRP A 185 13.57 13.16 -5.77
C TRP A 185 12.12 13.41 -6.22
N VAL A 186 11.14 13.26 -5.33
CA VAL A 186 9.70 13.48 -5.58
C VAL A 186 9.23 14.66 -4.74
#